data_AF-A0A2H3KS52-F1
#
_entry.id   AF-A0A2H3KS52-F1
#
_cell.length_a   1.000
_cell.length_b   1.000
_cell.length_c   1.000
_cell.angle_alpha   90.00
_cell.angle_beta   90.00
_cell.angle_gamma   90.00
#
_symmetry.space_group_name_H-M   'P 1'
#
loop_
_entity.id
_entity.type
_entity.pdbx_description
1 polymer ?
#
loop_
_entity_poly.entity_id
_entity_poly.type
_entity_poly.pdbx_seq_one_letter_code
_entity_poly.pdbx_strand_id
1 'polypeptide(L)' 'MNKGLAIGLSIITFLILVRLFFGVHVDDEFGDKSIFVKHRPTWKWKFYSPIGMSDLKMDDLTKEKQIEEKYYDEFVRNNK' A
#
# COMPACT_ATOMS: atom_id res chain seq x y z
N MET A 1 -6.26 -7.54 35.29
CA MET A 1 -5.29 -7.51 34.18
C MET A 1 -4.07 -6.69 34.59
N ASN A 2 -2.85 -7.18 34.36
CA ASN A 2 -1.64 -6.43 34.66
C ASN A 2 -1.59 -5.17 33.76
N LYS A 3 -1.46 -3.98 34.37
CA LYS A 3 -1.46 -2.69 33.62
C LYS A 3 -0.35 -2.65 32.56
N GLY A 4 0.83 -3.21 32.86
CA GLY A 4 1.92 -3.29 31.89
C GLY A 4 1.58 -4.19 30.69
N LEU A 5 0.90 -5.31 30.94
CA LEU A 5 0.43 -6.21 29.89
C LEU A 5 -0.61 -5.52 28.99
N ALA A 6 -1.54 -4.77 29.58
CA ALA A 6 -2.58 -4.04 28.85
C ALA A 6 -2.01 -2.95 27.93
N ILE A 7 -1.02 -2.19 28.42
CA ILE A 7 -0.32 -1.17 27.63
C ILE A 7 0.44 -1.83 26.46
N GLY A 8 1.17 -2.92 26.73
CA GLY A 8 1.90 -3.65 25.70
C GLY A 8 0.99 -4.15 24.58
N LEU A 9 -0.15 -4.76 24.93
CA LEU A 9 -1.15 -5.20 23.96
C LEU A 9 -1.71 -4.05 23.12
N SER A 10 -2.00 -2.91 23.76
CA SER A 10 -2.54 -1.73 23.07
C SER A 10 -1.55 -1.17 22.03
N ILE A 11 -0.26 -1.12 22.36
CA ILE A 11 0.79 -0.67 21.44
C ILE A 11 0.92 -1.62 20.26
N ILE A 12 0.93 -2.94 20.52
CA ILE A 12 1.02 -3.94 19.45
C ILE A 12 -0.18 -3.84 18.50
N THR A 13 -1.39 -3.72 19.05
CA THR A 13 -2.60 -3.53 18.24
C THR A 13 -2.51 -2.26 17.39
N PHE A 14 -2.06 -1.14 17.97
CA PHE A 14 -1.89 0.11 17.23
C PHE A 14 -0.87 -0.04 16.08
N LEU A 15 0.28 -0.66 16.33
CA LEU A 15 1.29 -0.89 15.29
C LEU A 15 0.78 -1.78 14.16
N ILE A 16 -0.02 -2.80 14.48
CA ILE A 16 -0.65 -3.67 13.48
C ILE A 16 -1.65 -2.87 12.63
N LEU A 17 -2.47 -2.01 13.26
CA LEU A 17 -3.42 -1.17 12.52
C LEU A 17 -2.69 -0.20 11.59
N VAL A 18 -1.64 0.49 12.07
CA VAL A 18 -0.81 1.36 11.21
C VAL A 18 -0.23 0.55 10.05
N ARG A 19 0.33 -0.62 10.31
CA ARG A 19 0.94 -1.46 9.27
C ARG A 19 -0.07 -1.94 8.21
N LEU A 20 -1.29 -2.24 8.63
CA LEU A 20 -2.36 -2.75 7.78
C LEU A 20 -3.06 -1.67 6.97
N PHE A 21 -3.17 -0.44 7.50
CA PHE A 21 -3.94 0.64 6.90
C PHE A 21 -3.10 1.79 6.33
N PHE A 22 -1.80 1.89 6.62
CA PHE A 22 -0.93 2.86 5.97
C PHE A 22 -0.06 2.22 4.88
N GLY A 23 0.21 2.98 3.84
CA GLY A 23 1.09 2.58 2.74
C GLY A 23 1.89 3.78 2.21
N VAL A 24 2.89 3.47 1.41
CA VAL A 24 3.69 4.43 0.66
C VAL A 24 3.43 4.18 -0.81
N HIS A 25 2.93 5.18 -1.53
CA HIS A 25 2.87 5.13 -2.98
C HIS A 25 4.07 5.85 -3.59
N VAL A 26 4.55 5.34 -4.72
CA VAL A 26 5.57 5.97 -5.55
C VAL A 26 4.86 6.65 -6.71
N ASP A 27 5.14 7.93 -6.90
CA ASP A 27 4.68 8.72 -8.04
C ASP A 27 5.34 8.23 -9.33
N ASP A 28 4.57 8.19 -10.41
CA ASP A 28 4.98 7.68 -11.71
C ASP A 28 5.77 8.69 -12.55
N GLU A 29 5.69 9.99 -12.25
CA GLU A 29 6.40 11.04 -12.98
C GLU A 29 7.82 11.30 -12.42
N PHE A 30 7.94 11.40 -11.08
CA PHE A 30 9.20 11.81 -10.43
C PHE A 30 9.77 10.77 -9.45
N GLY A 31 9.07 9.66 -9.22
CA GLY A 31 9.50 8.63 -8.25
C GLY A 31 9.37 9.05 -6.78
N ASP A 32 8.69 10.16 -6.52
CA ASP A 32 8.46 10.69 -5.18
C ASP A 32 7.59 9.74 -4.34
N LYS A 33 7.86 9.72 -3.04
CA LYS A 33 7.20 8.80 -2.10
C LYS A 33 6.26 9.56 -1.19
N SER A 34 5.00 9.17 -1.19
CA SER A 34 3.97 9.78 -0.37
C SER A 34 3.24 8.73 0.46
N ILE A 35 2.99 9.06 1.73
CA ILE A 35 2.23 8.21 2.65
C ILE A 35 0.74 8.41 2.39
N PHE A 36 -0.02 7.33 2.37
CA PHE A 36 -1.48 7.37 2.23
C PHE A 36 -2.16 6.35 3.13
N VAL A 37 -3.46 6.56 3.34
CA VAL A 37 -4.34 5.64 4.07
C VAL A 37 -5.05 4.73 3.08
N LYS A 38 -4.88 3.42 3.26
CA LYS A 38 -5.51 2.36 2.49
C LYS A 38 -6.97 2.20 2.94
N HIS A 39 -7.89 2.13 1.99
CA HIS A 39 -9.32 1.94 2.31
C HIS A 39 -9.65 0.55 2.87
N ARG A 40 -8.77 -0.45 2.69
CA ARG A 40 -8.89 -1.80 3.26
C ARG A 40 -7.56 -2.31 3.82
N PRO A 41 -7.56 -3.23 4.81
CA PRO A 41 -6.32 -3.73 5.40
C PRO A 41 -5.55 -4.62 4.43
N THR A 42 -4.24 -4.39 4.31
CA THR A 42 -3.32 -5.27 3.58
C THR A 42 -1.91 -5.20 4.15
N TRP A 43 -1.19 -6.32 4.07
CA TRP A 43 0.23 -6.38 4.44
C TRP A 43 1.14 -5.68 3.42
N LYS A 44 0.63 -5.29 2.25
CA LYS A 44 1.39 -4.50 1.28
C LYS A 44 1.67 -3.10 1.83
N TRP A 45 2.95 -2.70 1.75
CA TRP A 45 3.43 -1.40 2.24
C TRP A 45 3.73 -0.43 1.10
N LYS A 46 4.46 -0.88 0.08
CA LYS A 46 4.86 -0.07 -1.07
C LYS A 46 3.91 -0.34 -2.25
N PHE A 47 3.46 0.71 -2.91
CA PHE A 47 2.60 0.68 -4.10
C PHE A 47 3.28 1.49 -5.20
N TYR A 48 3.37 0.93 -6.40
CA TYR A 48 3.86 1.65 -7.58
C TYR A 48 3.10 1.17 -8.82
N SER A 49 3.13 1.96 -9.88
CA SER A 49 2.51 1.65 -11.17
C SER A 49 3.56 1.06 -12.11
N PRO A 50 3.59 -0.26 -12.38
CA PRO A 50 4.41 -0.84 -13.45
C PRO A 50 4.15 -0.24 -14.84
N ILE A 51 2.93 0.22 -15.13
CA ILE A 51 2.61 0.92 -16.38
C ILE A 51 3.17 2.35 -16.32
N GLY A 52 3.00 3.02 -15.18
CA GLY A 52 3.42 4.41 -15.00
C GLY A 52 2.92 5.31 -16.13
N MET A 53 3.83 6.10 -16.69
CA MET A 53 3.59 6.98 -17.85
C MET A 53 3.88 6.32 -19.21
N SER A 54 3.99 4.99 -19.26
CA SER A 54 4.26 4.26 -20.51
C SER A 54 2.98 3.88 -21.25
N ASP A 55 3.11 3.58 -22.55
CA ASP A 55 2.01 3.05 -23.38
C ASP A 55 1.74 1.54 -23.16
N LEU A 56 2.33 0.93 -22.13
CA LEU A 56 2.13 -0.49 -21.83
C LEU A 56 0.67 -0.76 -21.41
N LYS A 57 0.15 -1.90 -21.85
CA LYS A 57 -1.13 -2.44 -21.40
C LYS A 57 -0.90 -3.50 -20.33
N MET A 58 -1.96 -3.85 -19.59
CA MET A 58 -1.91 -4.95 -18.63
C MET A 58 -1.39 -6.26 -19.23
N ASP A 59 -1.75 -6.55 -20.48
CA ASP A 59 -1.35 -7.78 -21.16
C ASP A 59 0.15 -7.80 -21.51
N ASP A 60 0.81 -6.64 -21.52
CA ASP A 60 2.25 -6.52 -21.76
C ASP A 60 3.08 -6.77 -20.48
N LEU A 61 2.42 -6.85 -19.32
CA LEU A 61 3.06 -7.07 -18.02
C LEU A 61 3.17 -8.56 -17.68
N THR A 62 4.22 -8.92 -16.93
CA THR A 62 4.28 -10.25 -16.29
C THR A 62 3.16 -10.37 -15.25
N LYS A 63 2.78 -11.60 -14.88
CA LYS A 63 1.71 -11.82 -13.89
C LYS A 63 1.94 -11.09 -12.57
N GLU A 64 3.20 -11.01 -12.12
CA GLU A 64 3.59 -10.30 -10.91
C GLU A 64 3.37 -8.80 -11.05
N LYS A 65 3.74 -8.23 -12.20
CA LYS A 65 3.53 -6.81 -12.50
C LYS A 65 2.04 -6.49 -12.71
N GLN A 66 1.26 -7.38 -13.30
CA GLN A 66 -0.19 -7.23 -13.37
C GLN A 66 -0.82 -7.16 -11.98
N ILE A 67 -0.36 -7.99 -11.05
CA ILE A 67 -0.81 -7.95 -9.65
C ILE A 67 -0.44 -6.62 -9.00
N GLU A 68 0.78 -6.13 -9.22
CA GLU A 68 1.22 -4.84 -8.70
C GLU A 68 0.37 -3.67 -9.23
N GLU A 69 0.15 -3.62 -10.55
CA GLU A 69 -0.66 -2.57 -11.17
C GLU A 69 -2.10 -2.63 -10.67
N LYS A 70 -2.68 -3.83 -10.48
CA LYS A 70 -4.01 -3.97 -9.84
C LYS A 70 -4.05 -3.43 -8.41
N TYR A 71 -3.00 -3.68 -7.61
CA TYR A 71 -2.90 -3.08 -6.28
C TYR A 71 -2.78 -1.56 -6.34
N TYR A 72 -2.02 -1.04 -7.29
CA TYR A 72 -1.88 0.40 -7.47
C TYR A 72 -3.20 1.05 -7.89
N ASP A 73 -3.90 0.45 -8.85
CA ASP A 73 -5.23 0.86 -9.29
C ASP A 73 -6.21 0.93 -8.14
N GLU A 74 -6.28 -0.14 -7.37
CA GLU A 74 -7.23 -0.28 -6.28
C GLU A 74 -6.95 0.66 -5.10
N PHE A 75 -5.70 0.75 -4.67
CA PHE A 75 -5.35 1.45 -3.42
C PHE A 75 -4.93 2.90 -3.61
N VAL A 76 -4.41 3.25 -4.78
CA VAL A 76 -3.83 4.57 -5.07
C VAL A 76 -4.64 5.31 -6.12
N ARG A 77 -4.90 4.72 -7.30
CA ARG A 77 -5.56 5.42 -8.42
C ARG A 77 -7.05 5.68 -8.16
N ASN A 78 -7.79 4.64 -7.75
CA ASN A 78 -9.25 4.70 -7.57
C ASN A 78 -9.68 5.19 -6.17
N ASN A 79 -8.73 5.54 -5.31
CA ASN A 79 -8.95 5.94 -3.93
C ASN A 79 -8.45 7.39 -3.65
N LYS A 80 -8.24 8.16 -4.71
CA LYS A 80 -8.05 9.62 -4.64
C LYS A 80 -9.39 10.34 -4.76
#